data_AF-A0A8T0YIP2-F1
#
_entry.id   AF-A0A8T0YIP2-F1
#
_cell.length_a   1.000
_cell.length_b   1.000
_cell.length_c   1.000
_cell.angle_alpha   90.00
_cell.angle_beta   90.00
_cell.angle_gamma   90.00
#
_symmetry.space_group_name_H-M   'P 1'
#
loop_
_entity.id
_entity.type
_entity.pdbx_description
1 polymer ?
#
loop_
_entity_poly.entity_id
_entity_poly.type
_entity_poly.pdbx_seq_one_letter_code
_entity_poly.pdbx_strand_id
1 'polypeptide(L)'
;MMLPVKLITKESELQSFLDKNENTFTPSGTPTVGVHFQVAAEHQSDANQKEPDQVVAIVISSDVPSEVAVVLVLASLSKNRIITGLKALLSDPLVVKVVYSVHQVAYWLHCYGLHDPSLVQCVDLQLLYESEVDHTILNADVLQITSACSPEPATQLATSMHSFKTRMNPWISEEWASKPLSEKLQRSLAQTAKLYASCYSKIPAPKAKCTEMTSARWELASDGGAPAIELPTLELQCELDSLLDLLPSSYRDAIREVENYHFRLVDICIDVGRAPFACTGKRQRILLSQDGTVVSKEIIDEIIANLGGEMHIGDDNRAGIDRQLHRISVMRTKTDEVYGLTMRVGRALRNAACVLTDLLLSDRHADKSVLVLGHPGSG
;
A
#
# COMPACT_ATOMS: atom_id res chain seq x y z
N MET A 1 32.38 -9.16 18.11
CA MET A 1 31.65 -10.08 19.01
C MET A 1 30.28 -10.33 18.38
N MET A 2 29.84 -11.59 18.25
CA MET A 2 28.53 -11.89 17.65
C MET A 2 27.41 -11.43 18.59
N LEU A 3 26.38 -10.78 18.05
CA LEU A 3 25.19 -10.37 18.82
C LEU A 3 24.45 -11.63 19.28
N PRO A 4 24.32 -11.89 20.59
CA PRO A 4 23.59 -13.05 21.08
C PRO A 4 22.10 -12.87 20.80
N VAL A 5 21.45 -13.93 20.30
CA VAL A 5 20.02 -13.94 19.97
C VAL A 5 19.33 -15.07 20.73
N LYS A 6 18.25 -14.74 21.45
CA LYS A 6 17.33 -15.69 22.06
C LYS A 6 16.07 -15.75 21.21
N LEU A 7 15.93 -16.83 20.45
CA LEU A 7 14.71 -17.16 19.73
C LEU A 7 13.71 -17.81 20.70
N ILE A 8 12.47 -17.33 20.70
CA ILE A 8 11.36 -17.89 21.48
C ILE A 8 10.28 -18.33 20.50
N THR A 9 10.12 -19.64 20.38
CA THR A 9 9.10 -20.29 19.51
C THR A 9 8.20 -21.24 20.30
N LYS A 10 8.40 -21.37 21.61
CA LYS A 10 7.61 -22.26 22.48
C LYS A 10 7.02 -21.50 23.66
N GLU A 11 5.81 -21.88 24.04
CA GLU A 11 5.09 -21.33 25.19
C GLU A 11 5.85 -21.46 26.52
N SER A 12 6.52 -22.60 26.75
CA SER A 12 7.30 -22.81 27.97
C SER A 12 8.51 -21.88 28.07
N GLU A 13 9.13 -21.55 26.93
CA GLU A 13 10.26 -20.62 26.85
C GLU A 13 9.80 -19.17 27.06
N LEU A 14 8.64 -18.82 26.49
CA LEU A 14 8.01 -17.52 26.69
C LEU A 14 7.64 -17.30 28.16
N GLN A 15 6.98 -18.27 28.80
CA GLN A 15 6.63 -18.22 30.21
C GLN A 15 7.88 -18.05 31.08
N SER A 16 8.88 -18.91 30.90
CA SER A 16 10.13 -18.82 31.68
C SER A 16 10.86 -17.50 31.47
N PHE A 17 10.72 -16.89 30.29
CA PHE A 17 11.30 -15.59 30.00
C PHE A 17 10.54 -14.46 30.71
N LEU A 18 9.22 -14.42 30.60
CA LEU A 18 8.39 -13.41 31.25
C LEU A 18 8.52 -13.46 32.78
N ASP A 19 8.54 -14.66 33.39
CA ASP A 19 8.71 -14.83 34.84
C ASP A 19 10.05 -14.25 35.35
N LYS A 20 11.10 -14.35 34.54
CA LYS A 20 12.43 -13.84 34.88
C LYS A 20 12.58 -12.34 34.70
N ASN A 21 11.70 -11.71 33.93
CA ASN A 21 11.80 -10.31 33.53
C ASN A 21 10.51 -9.56 33.88
N GLU A 22 9.90 -9.82 35.04
CA GLU A 22 8.74 -9.05 35.55
C GLU A 22 7.57 -8.92 34.55
N ASN A 23 7.32 -9.96 33.76
CA ASN A 23 6.33 -9.98 32.68
C ASN A 23 6.58 -8.98 31.53
N THR A 24 7.78 -8.43 31.39
CA THR A 24 8.21 -7.65 30.22
C THR A 24 9.16 -8.44 29.32
N PHE A 25 9.36 -7.93 28.11
CA PHE A 25 10.25 -8.52 27.11
C PHE A 25 11.69 -8.01 27.16
N THR A 26 11.98 -7.07 28.04
CA THR A 26 13.30 -6.44 28.19
C THR A 26 14.14 -7.16 29.25
N PRO A 27 15.38 -7.54 28.94
CA PRO A 27 16.35 -7.92 29.96
C PRO A 27 16.59 -6.77 30.94
N SER A 28 16.73 -7.10 32.23
CA SER A 28 16.87 -6.11 33.31
C SER A 28 18.07 -5.17 33.11
N GLY A 29 17.86 -3.86 33.33
CA GLY A 29 18.92 -2.85 33.35
C GLY A 29 19.24 -2.15 32.02
N THR A 30 18.44 -2.36 30.95
CA THR A 30 18.64 -1.67 29.67
C THR A 30 17.77 -0.41 29.54
N PRO A 31 18.34 0.81 29.44
CA PRO A 31 17.55 2.05 29.43
C PRO A 31 16.90 2.34 28.07
N THR A 32 17.33 1.69 26.99
CA THR A 32 16.83 1.92 25.64
C THR A 32 16.87 0.63 24.85
N VAL A 33 15.73 0.29 24.24
CA VAL A 33 15.58 -0.85 23.35
C VAL A 33 14.92 -0.45 22.05
N GLY A 34 15.34 -1.05 20.96
CA GLY A 34 14.63 -0.98 19.70
C GLY A 34 13.64 -2.12 19.62
N VAL A 35 12.45 -1.82 19.11
CA VAL A 35 11.36 -2.78 18.91
C VAL A 35 11.04 -2.82 17.42
N HIS A 36 11.38 -3.93 16.77
CA HIS A 36 11.13 -4.17 15.36
C HIS A 36 10.01 -5.19 15.18
N PHE A 37 9.00 -4.80 14.42
CA PHE A 37 7.91 -5.67 13.98
C PHE A 37 8.20 -6.14 12.56
N GLN A 38 8.35 -7.44 12.38
CA GLN A 38 8.51 -8.03 11.05
C GLN A 38 7.13 -8.35 10.50
N VAL A 39 6.83 -7.73 9.35
CA VAL A 39 5.57 -7.88 8.63
C VAL A 39 5.77 -8.81 7.43
N ALA A 40 4.77 -9.62 7.12
CA ALA A 40 4.72 -10.54 5.99
C ALA A 40 3.40 -10.38 5.23
N ALA A 41 3.43 -10.52 3.91
CA ALA A 41 2.22 -10.52 3.08
C ALA A 41 1.51 -11.87 3.18
N GLU A 42 0.18 -11.86 3.22
CA GLU A 42 -0.62 -13.09 3.14
C GLU A 42 -0.73 -13.63 1.71
N HIS A 43 -0.99 -14.94 1.62
CA HIS A 43 -1.08 -15.66 0.36
C HIS A 43 -2.28 -15.13 -0.45
N GLN A 44 -2.03 -14.66 -1.67
CA GLN A 44 -3.08 -14.26 -2.60
C GLN A 44 -3.82 -15.52 -3.08
N SER A 45 -4.92 -15.87 -2.42
CA SER A 45 -5.84 -16.92 -2.88
C SER A 45 -6.92 -16.35 -3.81
N ASP A 46 -7.26 -15.06 -3.66
CA ASP A 46 -8.31 -14.40 -4.42
C ASP A 46 -7.93 -12.95 -4.81
N ALA A 47 -8.07 -12.58 -6.08
CA ALA A 47 -7.60 -11.30 -6.61
C ALA A 47 -8.40 -10.08 -6.09
N ASN A 48 -9.53 -10.32 -5.42
CA ASN A 48 -10.46 -9.30 -4.92
C ASN A 48 -10.41 -9.07 -3.40
N GLN A 49 -9.64 -9.85 -2.64
CA GLN A 49 -9.51 -9.67 -1.19
C GLN A 49 -8.03 -9.55 -0.82
N LYS A 50 -7.57 -8.31 -0.64
CA LYS A 50 -6.23 -8.06 -0.10
C LYS A 50 -6.34 -8.12 1.43
N GLU A 51 -6.04 -9.27 2.01
CA GLU A 51 -5.88 -9.38 3.46
C GLU A 51 -4.71 -8.47 3.92
N PRO A 52 -4.84 -7.78 5.06
CA PRO A 52 -3.83 -6.85 5.53
C PRO A 52 -2.55 -7.59 5.91
N ASP A 53 -1.39 -7.00 5.62
CA ASP A 53 -0.11 -7.59 5.97
C ASP A 53 -0.04 -7.92 7.48
N GLN A 54 0.54 -9.09 7.82
CA GLN A 54 0.54 -9.60 9.18
C GLN A 54 1.90 -9.45 9.86
N VAL A 55 1.88 -9.10 11.15
CA VAL A 55 3.10 -9.18 11.98
C VAL A 55 3.37 -10.64 12.33
N VAL A 56 4.50 -11.16 11.87
CA VAL A 56 4.91 -12.57 12.07
C VAL A 56 5.96 -12.72 13.17
N ALA A 57 6.73 -11.67 13.46
CA ALA A 57 7.70 -11.67 14.54
C ALA A 57 7.86 -10.29 15.19
N ILE A 58 8.17 -10.30 16.48
CA ILE A 58 8.53 -9.11 17.27
C ILE A 58 9.95 -9.30 17.78
N VAL A 59 10.81 -8.31 17.50
CA VAL A 59 12.22 -8.37 17.83
C VAL A 59 12.62 -7.19 18.69
N ILE A 60 13.26 -7.48 19.81
CA ILE A 60 13.62 -6.50 20.82
C ILE A 60 15.12 -6.60 21.07
N SER A 61 15.83 -5.49 20.95
CA SER A 61 17.28 -5.46 21.14
C SER A 61 17.75 -4.12 21.69
N SER A 62 18.68 -4.17 22.63
CA SER A 62 19.35 -3.00 23.19
C SER A 62 20.48 -2.51 22.27
N ASP A 63 20.89 -1.24 22.43
CA ASP A 63 22.10 -0.71 21.81
C ASP A 63 23.39 -1.31 22.42
N VAL A 64 23.32 -1.87 23.62
CA VAL A 64 24.43 -2.52 24.32
C VAL A 64 24.90 -3.78 23.58
N PRO A 65 26.20 -3.92 23.22
CA PRO A 65 26.71 -5.08 22.46
C PRO A 65 26.65 -6.44 23.13
N SER A 66 26.69 -6.50 24.46
CA SER A 66 26.66 -7.75 25.24
C SER A 66 25.25 -8.27 25.51
N GLU A 67 24.22 -7.46 25.28
CA GLU A 67 22.83 -7.80 25.59
C GLU A 67 22.22 -8.75 24.57
N VAL A 68 21.36 -9.63 25.07
CA VAL A 68 20.71 -10.66 24.26
C VAL A 68 19.51 -10.05 23.55
N ALA A 69 19.51 -10.12 22.21
CA ALA A 69 18.34 -9.76 21.42
C ALA A 69 17.27 -10.86 21.53
N VAL A 70 16.02 -10.47 21.71
CA VAL A 70 14.88 -11.39 21.84
C VAL A 70 14.10 -11.40 20.53
N VAL A 71 13.85 -12.58 19.97
CA VAL A 71 13.03 -12.77 18.77
C VAL A 71 11.83 -13.64 19.13
N LEU A 72 10.63 -13.06 19.06
CA LEU A 72 9.35 -13.74 19.29
C LEU A 72 8.73 -14.11 17.94
N VAL A 73 8.37 -15.39 17.74
CA VAL A 73 7.66 -15.84 16.53
C VAL A 73 6.19 -16.05 16.85
N LEU A 74 5.31 -15.21 16.31
CA LEU A 74 3.94 -15.08 16.79
C LEU A 74 3.08 -16.31 16.49
N ALA A 75 3.30 -16.96 15.34
CA ALA A 75 2.53 -18.14 14.92
C ALA A 75 2.61 -19.32 15.90
N SER A 76 3.66 -19.39 16.73
CA SER A 76 3.90 -20.48 17.67
C SER A 76 3.59 -20.12 19.12
N LEU A 77 3.04 -18.93 19.37
CA LEU A 77 2.89 -18.37 20.70
C LEU A 77 1.44 -17.91 20.98
N SER A 78 1.07 -17.89 22.26
CA SER A 78 -0.24 -17.51 22.75
C SER A 78 -0.44 -16.01 22.63
N LYS A 79 -1.47 -15.63 21.87
CA LYS A 79 -1.93 -14.25 21.68
C LYS A 79 -2.03 -13.48 23.00
N ASN A 80 -2.65 -14.07 24.03
CA ASN A 80 -2.85 -13.42 25.33
C ASN A 80 -1.53 -13.06 26.02
N ARG A 81 -0.52 -13.93 25.94
CA ARG A 81 0.79 -13.68 26.57
C ARG A 81 1.58 -12.61 25.84
N ILE A 82 1.50 -12.62 24.51
CA ILE A 82 2.13 -11.59 23.68
C ILE A 82 1.53 -10.23 24.03
N ILE A 83 0.19 -10.12 24.10
CA ILE A 83 -0.50 -8.89 24.49
C ILE A 83 -0.06 -8.44 25.89
N THR A 84 -0.06 -9.34 26.88
CA THR A 84 0.35 -9.00 28.25
C THR A 84 1.77 -8.49 28.32
N GLY A 85 2.72 -9.17 27.67
CA GLY A 85 4.12 -8.74 27.64
C GLY A 85 4.34 -7.43 26.87
N LEU A 86 3.60 -7.21 25.78
CA LEU A 86 3.66 -5.95 25.04
C LEU A 86 3.10 -4.79 25.87
N LYS A 87 1.97 -4.99 26.57
CA LYS A 87 1.42 -3.96 27.46
C LYS A 87 2.42 -3.60 28.56
N ALA A 88 3.03 -4.59 29.20
CA ALA A 88 4.05 -4.37 30.20
C ALA A 88 5.22 -3.55 29.64
N LEU A 89 5.80 -3.97 28.51
CA LEU A 89 6.90 -3.27 27.84
C LEU A 89 6.55 -1.82 27.48
N LEU A 90 5.41 -1.61 26.81
CA LEU A 90 5.03 -0.29 26.32
C LEU A 90 4.74 0.69 27.46
N SER A 91 4.21 0.21 28.58
CA SER A 91 3.91 1.02 29.76
C SER A 91 5.10 1.31 30.67
N ASP A 92 6.23 0.63 30.49
CA ASP A 92 7.40 0.74 31.37
C ASP A 92 8.08 2.13 31.28
N PRO A 93 8.09 2.94 32.35
CA PRO A 93 8.72 4.27 32.34
C PRO A 93 10.25 4.23 32.45
N LEU A 94 10.86 3.08 32.77
CA LEU A 94 12.31 2.93 32.92
C LEU A 94 13.01 2.61 31.60
N VAL A 95 12.23 2.21 30.59
CA VAL A 95 12.75 1.78 29.30
C VAL A 95 12.21 2.67 28.19
N VAL A 96 13.11 3.24 27.41
CA VAL A 96 12.76 3.89 26.14
C VAL A 96 12.55 2.83 25.06
N LYS A 97 11.39 2.86 24.41
CA LYS A 97 11.06 1.96 23.29
C LYS A 97 11.19 2.71 21.98
N VAL A 98 12.16 2.31 21.16
CA VAL A 98 12.41 2.92 19.86
C VAL A 98 11.81 2.05 18.76
N VAL A 99 10.79 2.56 18.09
CA VAL A 99 10.10 1.91 16.97
C VAL A 99 10.39 2.66 15.67
N TYR A 100 9.98 2.10 14.54
CA TYR A 100 10.07 2.74 13.23
C TYR A 100 8.74 2.57 12.50
N SER A 101 8.17 3.67 12.02
CA SER A 101 6.90 3.71 11.28
C SER A 101 5.77 3.04 12.05
N VAL A 102 5.52 3.51 13.28
CA VAL A 102 4.63 2.85 14.25
C VAL A 102 3.19 2.70 13.73
N HIS A 103 2.75 3.61 12.87
CA HIS A 103 1.43 3.58 12.24
C HIS A 103 1.19 2.31 11.40
N GLN A 104 2.24 1.72 10.83
CA GLN A 104 2.11 0.52 9.98
C GLN A 104 1.70 -0.72 10.78
N VAL A 105 1.93 -0.73 12.10
CA VAL A 105 1.70 -1.90 12.96
C VAL A 105 0.66 -1.66 14.05
N ALA A 106 0.36 -0.40 14.37
CA ALA A 106 -0.61 -0.05 15.41
C ALA A 106 -2.01 -0.61 15.13
N TYR A 107 -2.50 -0.52 13.88
CA TYR A 107 -3.79 -1.10 13.49
C TYR A 107 -3.79 -2.63 13.63
N TRP A 108 -2.75 -3.29 13.08
CA TRP A 108 -2.63 -4.74 13.17
C TRP A 108 -2.60 -5.21 14.63
N LEU A 109 -1.84 -4.53 15.50
CA LEU A 109 -1.76 -4.86 16.91
C LEU A 109 -3.09 -4.64 17.64
N HIS A 110 -3.86 -3.62 17.26
CA HIS A 110 -5.22 -3.41 17.76
C HIS A 110 -6.13 -4.59 17.40
N CYS A 111 -6.16 -5.02 16.13
CA CYS A 111 -6.89 -6.21 15.68
C CYS A 111 -6.36 -7.50 16.34
N TYR A 112 -5.05 -7.53 16.63
CA TYR A 112 -4.39 -8.57 17.41
C TYR A 112 -4.72 -8.48 18.91
N GLY A 113 -5.62 -7.60 19.36
CA GLY A 113 -6.12 -7.55 20.75
C GLY A 113 -5.33 -6.65 21.70
N LEU A 114 -4.34 -5.89 21.20
CA LEU A 114 -3.64 -4.86 21.97
C LEU A 114 -4.49 -3.59 22.02
N HIS A 115 -5.59 -3.63 22.76
CA HIS A 115 -6.46 -2.47 22.98
C HIS A 115 -5.88 -1.52 24.03
N ASP A 116 -5.94 -0.22 23.73
CA ASP A 116 -5.56 0.91 24.59
C ASP A 116 -4.21 0.75 25.31
N PRO A 117 -3.09 0.52 24.58
CA PRO A 117 -1.78 0.44 25.22
C PRO A 117 -1.34 1.81 25.74
N SER A 118 -0.85 1.86 26.97
CA SER A 118 -0.17 3.05 27.50
C SER A 118 1.24 3.12 26.92
N LEU A 119 1.47 4.04 25.97
CA LEU A 119 2.78 4.26 25.35
C LEU A 119 3.61 5.26 26.18
N VAL A 120 4.42 4.74 27.09
CA VAL A 120 5.30 5.56 27.93
C VAL A 120 6.72 5.50 27.37
N GLN A 121 7.38 6.65 27.14
CA GLN A 121 8.73 6.71 26.55
C GLN A 121 8.89 5.92 25.23
N CYS A 122 7.82 5.86 24.42
CA CYS A 122 7.86 5.29 23.07
C CYS A 122 8.27 6.38 22.07
N VAL A 123 9.12 6.05 21.11
CA VAL A 123 9.67 6.99 20.13
C VAL A 123 9.69 6.34 18.74
N ASP A 124 8.97 6.91 17.78
CA ASP A 124 9.07 6.56 16.36
C ASP A 124 10.25 7.29 15.70
N LEU A 125 11.23 6.54 15.21
CA LEU A 125 12.41 7.08 14.54
C LEU A 125 12.10 7.91 13.30
N GLN A 126 11.03 7.59 12.59
CA GLN A 126 10.63 8.37 11.42
C GLN A 126 10.20 9.78 11.85
N LEU A 127 9.40 9.87 12.93
CA LEU A 127 9.01 11.14 13.53
C LEU A 127 10.21 11.89 14.10
N LEU A 128 11.11 11.18 14.77
CA LEU A 128 12.32 11.78 15.34
C LEU A 128 13.21 12.38 14.25
N TYR A 129 13.35 11.69 13.12
CA TYR A 129 14.12 12.19 11.98
C TYR A 129 13.47 13.41 11.34
N GLU A 130 12.16 13.36 11.08
CA GLU A 130 11.37 14.46 10.52
C GLU A 130 11.44 15.71 11.43
N SER A 131 11.45 15.51 12.75
CA SER A 131 11.46 16.62 13.70
C SER A 131 12.85 17.19 14.01
N GLU A 132 13.93 16.43 13.86
CA GLU A 132 15.23 16.85 14.42
C GLU A 132 16.38 16.79 13.42
N VAL A 133 16.20 16.12 12.27
CA VAL A 133 17.26 15.95 11.27
C VAL A 133 16.91 16.67 9.97
N ASP A 134 15.77 16.34 9.36
CA ASP A 134 15.34 16.95 8.10
C ASP A 134 13.80 17.00 8.00
N HIS A 135 13.26 18.20 8.20
CA HIS A 135 11.82 18.47 8.14
C HIS A 135 11.21 18.37 6.74
N THR A 136 12.04 18.26 5.69
CA THR A 136 11.56 18.13 4.32
C THR A 136 11.23 16.67 3.96
N ILE A 137 11.73 15.71 4.74
CA ILE A 137 11.57 14.28 4.50
C ILE A 137 10.58 13.70 5.51
N LEU A 138 9.30 13.62 5.11
CA LEU A 138 8.20 13.15 5.96
C LEU A 138 8.14 11.62 6.12
N ASN A 139 8.80 10.87 5.24
CA ASN A 139 8.80 9.41 5.21
C ASN A 139 10.21 8.85 5.10
N ALA A 140 11.11 9.33 5.96
CA ALA A 140 12.49 8.90 5.95
C ALA A 140 12.59 7.38 6.15
N ASP A 141 13.28 6.69 5.24
CA ASP A 141 13.52 5.27 5.36
C ASP A 141 14.64 4.97 6.36
N VAL A 142 14.79 3.71 6.76
CA VAL A 142 15.84 3.30 7.71
C VAL A 142 17.25 3.62 7.16
N LEU A 143 17.49 3.61 5.84
CA LEU A 143 18.78 3.95 5.25
C LEU A 143 19.10 5.44 5.39
N GLN A 144 18.12 6.31 5.15
CA GLN A 144 18.24 7.75 5.31
C GLN A 144 18.50 8.11 6.78
N ILE A 145 17.74 7.52 7.70
CA ILE A 145 17.91 7.74 9.14
C ILE A 145 19.30 7.29 9.60
N THR A 146 19.73 6.10 9.19
CA THR A 146 21.02 5.54 9.61
C THR A 146 22.22 6.29 9.02
N SER A 147 22.10 6.77 7.78
CA SER A 147 23.13 7.59 7.13
C SER A 147 23.32 8.93 7.85
N ALA A 148 22.25 9.54 8.36
CA ALA A 148 22.36 10.74 9.17
C ALA A 148 22.96 10.48 10.56
N CYS A 149 22.69 9.30 11.14
CA CYS A 149 23.16 8.95 12.48
C CYS A 149 24.64 8.54 12.54
N SER A 150 25.23 7.97 11.48
CA SER A 150 26.60 7.45 11.54
C SER A 150 27.23 7.28 10.15
N PRO A 151 28.41 7.88 9.86
CA PRO A 151 29.10 7.65 8.61
C PRO A 151 29.85 6.31 8.58
N GLU A 152 29.59 5.52 7.54
CA GLU A 152 30.23 4.27 7.06
C GLU A 152 29.75 2.87 7.56
N PRO A 153 30.09 2.34 8.75
CA PRO A 153 29.77 0.93 9.06
C PRO A 153 28.27 0.68 9.31
N ALA A 154 27.53 1.68 9.81
CA ALA A 154 26.08 1.58 9.96
C ALA A 154 25.35 1.61 8.61
N THR A 155 25.84 2.42 7.66
CA THR A 155 25.30 2.50 6.30
C THR A 155 25.54 1.21 5.54
N GLN A 156 26.71 0.58 5.68
CA GLN A 156 26.98 -0.73 5.08
C GLN A 156 26.09 -1.83 5.67
N LEU A 157 25.90 -1.83 6.99
CA LEU A 157 24.99 -2.77 7.66
C LEU A 157 23.54 -2.54 7.21
N ALA A 158 23.07 -1.30 7.19
CA ALA A 158 21.72 -0.95 6.77
C ALA A 158 21.49 -1.26 5.28
N THR A 159 22.47 -1.01 4.40
CA THR A 159 22.42 -1.37 2.97
C THR A 159 22.41 -2.88 2.77
N SER A 160 23.24 -3.61 3.52
CA SER A 160 23.23 -5.07 3.52
C SER A 160 21.87 -5.61 3.96
N MET A 161 21.29 -5.06 5.03
CA MET A 161 19.98 -5.43 5.54
C MET A 161 18.85 -5.08 4.57
N HIS A 162 18.88 -3.89 3.96
CA HIS A 162 17.90 -3.50 2.95
C HIS A 162 17.99 -4.42 1.73
N SER A 163 19.21 -4.70 1.24
CA SER A 163 19.42 -5.66 0.15
C SER A 163 19.01 -7.09 0.52
N PHE A 164 19.14 -7.47 1.78
CA PHE A 164 18.71 -8.77 2.28
C PHE A 164 17.18 -8.84 2.37
N LYS A 165 16.54 -7.79 2.90
CA LYS A 165 15.08 -7.67 2.95
C LYS A 165 14.45 -7.64 1.56
N THR A 166 15.02 -6.93 0.60
CA THR A 166 14.50 -6.92 -0.79
C THR A 166 14.68 -8.26 -1.51
N ARG A 167 15.73 -9.03 -1.18
CA ARG A 167 15.89 -10.42 -1.67
C ARG A 167 14.97 -11.41 -0.95
N MET A 168 14.57 -11.10 0.28
CA MET A 168 13.51 -11.82 0.98
C MET A 168 12.16 -11.30 0.47
N ASN A 169 11.80 -11.66 -0.77
CA ASN A 169 10.42 -11.61 -1.30
C ASN A 169 9.44 -11.96 -0.15
N PRO A 170 8.31 -11.25 0.06
CA PRO A 170 7.55 -11.34 1.31
C PRO A 170 7.23 -12.80 1.60
N TRP A 171 7.95 -13.36 2.58
CA TRP A 171 7.82 -14.76 2.95
C TRP A 171 6.39 -14.94 3.44
N ILE A 172 5.66 -15.85 2.80
CA ILE A 172 4.27 -16.18 3.12
C ILE A 172 4.19 -16.55 4.61
N SER A 173 3.16 -16.07 5.31
CA SER A 173 2.91 -16.30 6.74
C SER A 173 3.10 -17.77 7.17
N GLU A 174 2.72 -18.73 6.31
CA GLU A 174 2.86 -20.18 6.55
C GLU A 174 4.32 -20.67 6.71
N GLU A 175 5.31 -20.01 6.11
CA GLU A 175 6.71 -20.42 6.25
C GLU A 175 7.30 -20.04 7.61
N TRP A 176 6.77 -19.00 8.26
CA TRP A 176 7.13 -18.62 9.64
C TRP A 176 6.61 -19.62 10.68
N ALA A 177 5.51 -20.30 10.36
CA ALA A 177 4.92 -21.32 11.22
C ALA A 177 5.55 -22.72 11.04
N SER A 178 6.05 -23.03 9.85
CA SER A 178 6.43 -24.40 9.46
C SER A 178 7.94 -24.69 9.50
N LYS A 179 8.82 -23.69 9.46
CA LYS A 179 10.28 -23.88 9.41
C LYS A 179 11.02 -23.10 10.51
N PRO A 180 12.06 -23.68 11.13
CA PRO A 180 12.91 -22.94 12.06
C PRO A 180 13.62 -21.79 11.33
N LEU A 181 13.55 -20.58 11.89
CA LEU A 181 14.21 -19.40 11.31
C LEU A 181 15.71 -19.63 11.21
N SER A 182 16.30 -19.35 10.04
CA SER A 182 17.76 -19.45 9.88
C SER A 182 18.49 -18.48 10.82
N GLU A 183 19.66 -18.87 11.34
CA GLU A 183 20.44 -17.99 12.21
C GLU A 183 20.79 -16.66 11.55
N LYS A 184 20.98 -16.66 10.21
CA LYS A 184 21.26 -15.45 9.44
C LYS A 184 20.07 -14.47 9.51
N LEU A 185 18.85 -14.98 9.39
CA LEU A 185 17.63 -14.17 9.49
C LEU A 185 17.45 -13.66 10.92
N GLN A 186 17.57 -14.52 11.92
CA GLN A 186 17.50 -14.13 13.33
C GLN A 186 18.47 -12.98 13.65
N ARG A 187 19.72 -13.09 13.17
CA ARG A 187 20.75 -12.05 13.31
C ARG A 187 20.38 -10.75 12.59
N SER A 188 19.87 -10.84 11.36
CA SER A 188 19.44 -9.66 10.59
C SER A 188 18.30 -8.91 11.28
N LEU A 189 17.34 -9.61 11.86
CA LEU A 189 16.23 -8.98 12.59
C LEU A 189 16.72 -8.34 13.88
N ALA A 190 17.55 -9.05 14.65
CA ALA A 190 18.16 -8.52 15.87
C ALA A 190 19.00 -7.26 15.61
N GLN A 191 19.76 -7.25 14.51
CA GLN A 191 20.50 -6.07 14.06
C GLN A 191 19.57 -4.90 13.68
N THR A 192 18.36 -5.17 13.14
CA THR A 192 17.37 -4.13 12.84
C THR A 192 16.89 -3.43 14.10
N ALA A 193 16.45 -4.20 15.09
CA ALA A 193 16.03 -3.66 16.38
C ALA A 193 17.17 -2.88 17.05
N LYS A 194 18.39 -3.44 17.05
CA LYS A 194 19.56 -2.76 17.61
C LYS A 194 19.88 -1.44 16.92
N LEU A 195 19.74 -1.40 15.60
CA LEU A 195 19.96 -0.20 14.79
C LEU A 195 19.00 0.91 15.21
N TYR A 196 17.75 0.57 15.55
CA TYR A 196 16.79 1.55 16.04
C TYR A 196 17.26 2.21 17.33
N ALA A 197 17.62 1.40 18.34
CA ALA A 197 18.18 1.90 19.60
C ALA A 197 19.45 2.75 19.38
N SER A 198 20.34 2.31 18.49
CA SER A 198 21.57 3.03 18.18
C SER A 198 21.34 4.34 17.42
N CYS A 199 20.32 4.45 16.57
CA CYS A 199 19.99 5.72 15.90
C CYS A 199 19.45 6.73 16.92
N TYR A 200 18.57 6.27 17.81
CA TYR A 200 18.01 7.11 18.86
C TYR A 200 19.05 7.71 19.82
N SER A 201 20.11 6.96 20.14
CA SER A 201 21.19 7.48 21.00
C SER A 201 22.07 8.53 20.31
N LYS A 202 22.07 8.56 18.97
CA LYS A 202 22.92 9.47 18.16
C LYS A 202 22.22 10.74 17.70
N ILE A 203 20.88 10.77 17.62
CA ILE A 203 20.13 11.98 17.27
C ILE A 203 20.04 12.90 18.51
N PRO A 204 20.64 14.11 18.47
CA PRO A 204 20.60 15.05 19.59
C PRO A 204 19.27 15.82 19.56
N ALA A 205 18.38 15.57 20.53
CA ALA A 205 17.04 16.18 20.50
C ALA A 205 16.33 16.20 21.88
N PRO A 206 15.37 17.12 22.09
CA PRO A 206 14.35 16.99 23.14
C PRO A 206 13.35 15.87 22.77
N LYS A 207 13.53 14.71 23.40
CA LYS A 207 12.81 13.46 23.06
C LYS A 207 11.34 13.42 23.52
N ALA A 208 10.93 14.31 24.42
CA ALA A 208 9.57 14.33 24.99
C ALA A 208 8.47 14.60 23.95
N LYS A 209 8.69 15.59 23.06
CA LYS A 209 7.74 15.93 21.98
C LYS A 209 7.52 14.76 21.02
N CYS A 210 8.57 14.01 20.73
CA CYS A 210 8.49 12.85 19.85
C CYS A 210 7.67 11.72 20.48
N THR A 211 7.72 11.55 21.81
CA THR A 211 6.85 10.58 22.51
C THR A 211 5.37 10.93 22.39
N GLU A 212 5.00 12.19 22.57
CA GLU A 212 3.61 12.64 22.38
C GLU A 212 3.14 12.42 20.94
N MET A 213 3.96 12.78 19.95
CA MET A 213 3.65 12.54 18.54
C MET A 213 3.55 11.06 18.20
N THR A 214 4.36 10.21 18.85
CA THR A 214 4.32 8.75 18.69
C THR A 214 3.00 8.20 19.22
N SER A 215 2.55 8.64 20.40
CA SER A 215 1.26 8.26 20.97
C SER A 215 0.09 8.73 20.12
N ALA A 216 0.10 9.99 19.66
CA ALA A 216 -0.96 10.50 18.78
C ALA A 216 -1.02 9.73 17.44
N ARG A 217 0.15 9.40 16.85
CA ARG A 217 0.24 8.59 15.63
C ARG A 217 -0.25 7.16 15.86
N TRP A 218 0.00 6.59 17.04
CA TRP A 218 -0.54 5.28 17.42
C TRP A 218 -2.06 5.31 17.58
N GLU A 219 -2.59 6.26 18.35
CA GLU A 219 -4.03 6.43 18.57
C GLU A 219 -4.77 6.62 17.25
N LEU A 220 -4.29 7.51 16.37
CA LEU A 220 -4.87 7.70 15.04
C LEU A 220 -4.89 6.42 14.20
N ALA A 221 -3.88 5.55 14.35
CA ALA A 221 -3.79 4.29 13.62
C ALA A 221 -4.57 3.14 14.30
N SER A 222 -4.73 3.16 15.63
CA SER A 222 -5.42 2.12 16.41
C SER A 222 -6.91 2.37 16.62
N ASP A 223 -7.36 3.63 16.66
CA ASP A 223 -8.78 4.00 16.65
C ASP A 223 -9.43 3.73 15.26
N GLY A 224 -8.60 3.31 14.31
CA GLY A 224 -8.90 2.98 12.92
C GLY A 224 -9.77 1.75 12.65
N GLY A 225 -10.74 1.44 13.52
CA GLY A 225 -11.94 0.70 13.09
C GLY A 225 -12.77 1.49 12.06
N ALA A 226 -12.51 2.79 11.92
CA ALA A 226 -12.78 3.57 10.73
C ALA A 226 -11.57 4.50 10.54
N PRO A 227 -10.94 4.55 9.35
CA PRO A 227 -9.93 5.57 9.14
C PRO A 227 -10.61 6.94 9.31
N ALA A 228 -9.90 7.95 9.83
CA ALA A 228 -10.44 9.31 10.00
C ALA A 228 -11.02 9.88 8.68
N ILE A 229 -10.67 9.25 7.56
CA ILE A 229 -11.45 9.18 6.33
C ILE A 229 -11.62 7.70 6.03
N GLU A 230 -12.81 7.11 6.17
CA GLU A 230 -13.13 5.88 5.44
C GLU A 230 -12.72 6.16 4.01
N LEU A 231 -11.59 5.61 3.53
CA LEU A 231 -11.28 5.59 2.12
C LEU A 231 -12.28 4.57 1.60
N PRO A 232 -13.40 5.03 1.03
CA PRO A 232 -14.41 4.10 0.60
C PRO A 232 -13.76 3.19 -0.44
N THR A 233 -14.11 1.89 -0.44
CA THR A 233 -13.49 0.91 -1.32
C THR A 233 -13.36 1.49 -2.73
N LEU A 234 -12.17 1.39 -3.33
CA LEU A 234 -11.97 1.86 -4.69
C LEU A 234 -12.85 1.01 -5.60
N GLU A 235 -13.94 1.61 -6.05
CA GLU A 235 -14.90 0.97 -6.91
C GLU A 235 -14.65 1.44 -8.32
N LEU A 236 -14.21 0.52 -9.18
CA LEU A 236 -14.16 0.78 -10.61
C LEU A 236 -15.59 0.77 -11.16
N GLN A 237 -16.11 1.95 -11.48
CA GLN A 237 -17.39 2.12 -12.15
C GLN A 237 -17.19 2.34 -13.64
N CYS A 238 -17.89 1.53 -14.43
CA CYS A 238 -17.91 1.61 -15.88
C CYS A 238 -19.30 1.18 -16.35
N GLU A 239 -20.15 2.14 -16.68
CA GLU A 239 -21.47 1.86 -17.27
C GLU A 239 -21.29 1.62 -18.77
N LEU A 240 -21.10 0.37 -19.17
CA LEU A 240 -20.72 0.05 -20.54
C LEU A 240 -21.92 -0.20 -21.46
N ASP A 241 -23.08 -0.56 -20.91
CA ASP A 241 -24.23 -0.98 -21.74
C ASP A 241 -24.76 0.17 -22.59
N SER A 242 -24.84 1.39 -22.03
CA SER A 242 -25.28 2.57 -22.80
C SER A 242 -24.39 2.88 -23.99
N LEU A 243 -23.07 2.61 -23.89
CA LEU A 243 -22.14 2.77 -25.01
C LEU A 243 -22.33 1.66 -26.04
N LEU A 244 -22.52 0.43 -25.60
CA LEU A 244 -22.70 -0.72 -26.48
C LEU A 244 -24.05 -0.70 -27.21
N ASP A 245 -25.08 -0.09 -26.62
CA ASP A 245 -26.39 0.08 -27.24
C ASP A 245 -26.37 1.08 -28.40
N LEU A 246 -25.30 1.87 -28.55
CA LEU A 246 -25.09 2.67 -29.75
C LEU A 246 -24.71 1.82 -30.97
N LEU A 247 -24.18 0.61 -30.74
CA LEU A 247 -23.64 -0.26 -31.77
C LEU A 247 -24.70 -1.23 -32.32
N PRO A 248 -24.54 -1.69 -33.58
CA PRO A 248 -25.29 -2.82 -34.09
C PRO A 248 -25.17 -4.04 -33.18
N SER A 249 -26.24 -4.83 -33.08
CA SER A 249 -26.31 -6.00 -32.18
C SER A 249 -25.15 -6.97 -32.38
N SER A 250 -24.77 -7.23 -33.63
CA SER A 250 -23.64 -8.11 -33.98
C SER A 250 -22.32 -7.66 -33.37
N TYR A 251 -22.04 -6.36 -33.34
CA TYR A 251 -20.80 -5.81 -32.78
C TYR A 251 -20.81 -5.83 -31.26
N ARG A 252 -21.95 -5.49 -30.66
CA ARG A 252 -22.16 -5.60 -29.21
C ARG A 252 -21.97 -7.03 -28.74
N ASP A 253 -22.56 -7.99 -29.43
CA ASP A 253 -22.52 -9.39 -29.02
C ASP A 253 -21.09 -9.94 -29.14
N ALA A 254 -20.36 -9.59 -30.21
CA ALA A 254 -18.93 -9.93 -30.35
C ALA A 254 -18.06 -9.34 -29.22
N ILE A 255 -18.38 -8.14 -28.72
CA ILE A 255 -17.68 -7.55 -27.56
C ILE A 255 -18.00 -8.31 -26.27
N ARG A 256 -19.27 -8.72 -26.08
CA ARG A 256 -19.73 -9.45 -24.89
C ARG A 256 -19.16 -10.86 -24.79
N GLU A 257 -18.78 -11.47 -25.91
CA GLU A 257 -18.05 -12.75 -25.94
C GLU A 257 -16.62 -12.65 -25.39
N VAL A 258 -16.06 -11.45 -25.28
CA VAL A 258 -14.72 -11.26 -24.74
C VAL A 258 -14.72 -11.43 -23.23
N GLU A 259 -13.92 -12.37 -22.75
CA GLU A 259 -13.75 -12.60 -21.31
C GLU A 259 -13.32 -11.31 -20.59
N ASN A 260 -14.06 -10.94 -19.54
CA ASN A 260 -13.83 -9.75 -18.73
C ASN A 260 -13.83 -8.44 -19.53
N TYR A 261 -14.68 -8.32 -20.57
CA TYR A 261 -14.73 -7.15 -21.45
C TYR A 261 -14.93 -5.81 -20.70
N HIS A 262 -15.73 -5.77 -19.63
CA HIS A 262 -15.91 -4.58 -18.78
C HIS A 262 -14.59 -4.00 -18.27
N PHE A 263 -13.60 -4.85 -17.96
CA PHE A 263 -12.28 -4.42 -17.46
C PHE A 263 -11.27 -4.22 -18.58
N ARG A 264 -11.40 -4.97 -19.67
CA ARG A 264 -10.36 -5.07 -20.70
C ARG A 264 -10.57 -4.16 -21.90
N LEU A 265 -11.81 -3.79 -22.23
CA LEU A 265 -12.13 -3.01 -23.42
C LEU A 265 -11.59 -1.58 -23.32
N VAL A 266 -10.86 -1.11 -24.33
CA VAL A 266 -10.26 0.23 -24.31
C VAL A 266 -10.86 1.10 -25.40
N ASP A 267 -10.81 0.63 -26.65
CA ASP A 267 -11.31 1.37 -27.81
C ASP A 267 -12.19 0.48 -28.67
N ILE A 268 -13.16 1.09 -29.35
CA ILE A 268 -13.95 0.50 -30.43
C ILE A 268 -13.75 1.39 -31.65
N CYS A 269 -13.18 0.85 -32.72
CA CYS A 269 -12.87 1.57 -33.95
C CYS A 269 -13.76 1.06 -35.09
N ILE A 270 -14.49 1.97 -35.73
CA ILE A 270 -15.49 1.68 -36.76
C ILE A 270 -15.30 2.70 -37.88
N ASP A 271 -14.71 2.29 -38.99
CA ASP A 271 -14.38 3.17 -40.13
C ASP A 271 -14.94 2.55 -41.42
N VAL A 272 -15.65 3.35 -42.22
CA VAL A 272 -16.18 2.90 -43.52
C VAL A 272 -15.08 2.27 -44.37
N GLY A 273 -15.37 1.09 -44.93
CA GLY A 273 -14.43 0.34 -45.78
C GLY A 273 -13.36 -0.43 -45.01
N ARG A 274 -13.42 -0.50 -43.68
CA ARG A 274 -12.53 -1.32 -42.84
C ARG A 274 -13.33 -2.29 -41.99
N ALA A 275 -12.72 -3.41 -41.62
CA ALA A 275 -13.32 -4.31 -40.65
C ALA A 275 -13.33 -3.64 -39.26
N PRO A 276 -14.48 -3.62 -38.56
CA PRO A 276 -14.60 -3.01 -37.25
C PRO A 276 -13.82 -3.82 -36.21
N PHE A 277 -13.16 -3.15 -35.26
CA PHE A 277 -12.39 -3.83 -34.22
C PHE A 277 -12.46 -3.14 -32.87
N ALA A 278 -12.34 -3.93 -31.82
CA ALA A 278 -12.14 -3.48 -30.46
C ALA A 278 -10.69 -3.71 -30.00
N CYS A 279 -10.14 -2.79 -29.21
CA CYS A 279 -8.85 -2.94 -28.55
C CYS A 279 -9.03 -3.34 -27.09
N THR A 280 -8.21 -4.28 -26.61
CA THR A 280 -8.11 -4.60 -25.18
C THR A 280 -6.74 -4.21 -24.60
N GLY A 281 -6.65 -4.01 -23.28
CA GLY A 281 -5.53 -3.42 -22.52
C GLY A 281 -4.09 -3.96 -22.74
N LYS A 282 -3.89 -4.98 -23.60
CA LYS A 282 -2.58 -5.48 -24.05
C LYS A 282 -2.28 -5.18 -25.54
N ARG A 283 -2.94 -4.17 -26.13
CA ARG A 283 -2.92 -3.86 -27.58
C ARG A 283 -3.43 -5.01 -28.47
N GLN A 284 -4.20 -5.92 -27.91
CA GLN A 284 -4.84 -6.99 -28.68
C GLN A 284 -6.06 -6.41 -29.40
N ARG A 285 -6.15 -6.63 -30.71
CA ARG A 285 -7.30 -6.26 -31.53
C ARG A 285 -8.22 -7.46 -31.71
N ILE A 286 -9.51 -7.22 -31.57
CA ILE A 286 -10.58 -8.21 -31.72
C ILE A 286 -11.48 -7.70 -32.84
N LEU A 287 -11.64 -8.49 -33.89
CA LEU A 287 -12.56 -8.14 -34.98
C LEU A 287 -14.00 -8.31 -34.50
N LEU A 288 -14.85 -7.34 -34.81
CA LEU A 288 -16.27 -7.38 -34.44
C LEU A 288 -17.13 -8.01 -35.53
N SER A 289 -16.59 -8.12 -36.76
CA SER A 289 -17.17 -8.87 -37.87
C SER A 289 -16.57 -10.28 -37.93
N GLN A 290 -17.37 -11.33 -37.77
CA GLN A 290 -16.90 -12.73 -37.80
C GLN A 290 -16.37 -13.17 -39.17
N ASP A 291 -16.90 -12.58 -40.25
CA ASP A 291 -16.57 -12.85 -41.65
C ASP A 291 -15.59 -11.83 -42.27
N GLY A 292 -15.15 -10.84 -41.48
CA GLY A 292 -14.31 -9.75 -41.95
C GLY A 292 -15.05 -8.70 -42.80
N THR A 293 -16.39 -8.68 -42.76
CA THR A 293 -17.19 -7.68 -43.46
C THR A 293 -16.80 -6.26 -43.05
N VAL A 294 -16.59 -5.41 -44.05
CA VAL A 294 -16.21 -4.02 -43.85
C VAL A 294 -17.42 -3.19 -43.42
N VAL A 295 -17.18 -2.17 -42.60
CA VAL A 295 -18.19 -1.20 -42.18
C VAL A 295 -18.72 -0.45 -43.41
N SER A 296 -20.03 -0.40 -43.54
CA SER A 296 -20.74 0.41 -44.54
C SER A 296 -21.14 1.77 -43.96
N LYS A 297 -21.53 2.72 -44.83
CA LYS A 297 -21.96 4.05 -44.39
C LYS A 297 -23.24 3.98 -43.55
N GLU A 298 -24.13 3.04 -43.87
CA GLU A 298 -25.39 2.81 -43.14
C GLU A 298 -25.14 2.45 -41.68
N ILE A 299 -24.08 1.70 -41.37
CA ILE A 299 -23.70 1.36 -40.00
C ILE A 299 -23.27 2.60 -39.22
N ILE A 300 -22.51 3.51 -39.85
CA ILE A 300 -22.13 4.78 -39.22
C ILE A 300 -23.37 5.64 -38.95
N ASP A 301 -24.28 5.71 -39.91
CA ASP A 301 -25.51 6.50 -39.79
C ASP A 301 -26.44 5.93 -38.70
N GLU A 302 -26.52 4.60 -38.57
CA GLU A 302 -27.21 3.92 -37.48
C GLU A 302 -26.63 4.31 -36.11
N ILE A 303 -25.30 4.26 -35.95
CA ILE A 303 -24.64 4.62 -34.68
C ILE A 303 -24.86 6.09 -34.34
N ILE A 304 -24.79 6.99 -35.32
CA ILE A 304 -25.06 8.43 -35.13
C ILE A 304 -26.54 8.65 -34.76
N ALA A 305 -27.46 7.93 -35.37
CA ALA A 305 -28.88 8.00 -35.02
C ALA A 305 -29.10 7.55 -33.57
N ASN A 306 -28.49 6.44 -33.15
CA ASN A 306 -28.56 5.94 -31.77
C ASN A 306 -27.95 6.92 -30.76
N LEU A 307 -26.93 7.68 -31.15
CA LEU A 307 -26.33 8.75 -30.32
C LEU A 307 -27.28 9.96 -30.13
N GLY A 308 -28.37 10.04 -30.89
CA GLY A 308 -29.29 11.18 -30.90
C GLY A 308 -29.05 12.17 -32.04
N GLY A 309 -28.36 11.74 -33.10
CA GLY A 309 -28.06 12.52 -34.30
C GLY A 309 -26.79 13.37 -34.18
N GLU A 310 -26.40 13.99 -35.30
CA GLU A 310 -25.14 14.74 -35.38
C GLU A 310 -25.05 15.96 -34.46
N MET A 311 -26.20 16.51 -34.02
CA MET A 311 -26.24 17.64 -33.10
C MET A 311 -25.66 17.35 -31.71
N HIS A 312 -25.52 16.07 -31.34
CA HIS A 312 -24.86 15.65 -30.10
C HIS A 312 -23.33 15.60 -30.22
N ILE A 313 -22.79 15.84 -31.42
CA ILE A 313 -21.35 15.93 -31.67
C ILE A 313 -20.95 17.40 -31.58
N GLY A 314 -20.04 17.72 -30.66
CA GLY A 314 -19.50 19.06 -30.53
C GLY A 314 -18.56 19.44 -31.67
N ASP A 315 -18.22 20.74 -31.75
CA ASP A 315 -17.37 21.32 -32.80
C ASP A 315 -15.94 20.73 -32.84
N ASP A 316 -15.50 20.06 -31.77
CA ASP A 316 -14.21 19.37 -31.69
C ASP A 316 -14.28 17.92 -32.23
N ASN A 317 -15.38 17.55 -32.90
CA ASN A 317 -15.70 16.21 -33.39
C ASN A 317 -15.77 15.16 -32.28
N ARG A 318 -16.28 15.55 -31.11
CA ARG A 318 -16.46 14.63 -29.97
C ARG A 318 -17.88 14.66 -29.45
N ALA A 319 -18.30 13.49 -29.00
CA ALA A 319 -19.49 13.31 -28.19
C ALA A 319 -19.14 12.49 -26.94
N GLY A 320 -19.97 12.62 -25.92
CA GLY A 320 -19.96 11.79 -24.73
C GLY A 320 -21.34 11.18 -24.51
N ILE A 321 -21.44 10.31 -23.52
CA ILE A 321 -22.72 9.88 -22.98
C ILE A 321 -22.92 10.61 -21.66
N ASP A 322 -24.08 11.21 -21.47
CA ASP A 322 -24.38 12.01 -20.29
C ASP A 322 -24.06 11.25 -18.99
N ARG A 323 -23.35 11.93 -18.08
CA ARG A 323 -22.91 11.39 -16.77
C ARG A 323 -21.95 10.20 -16.85
N GLN A 324 -21.39 9.90 -18.02
CA GLN A 324 -20.41 8.85 -18.22
C GLN A 324 -19.10 9.43 -18.78
N LEU A 325 -18.01 8.66 -18.65
CA LEU A 325 -16.67 9.09 -19.07
C LEU A 325 -16.29 8.61 -20.48
N HIS A 326 -17.20 7.94 -21.18
CA HIS A 326 -16.94 7.48 -22.53
C HIS A 326 -16.77 8.66 -23.48
N ARG A 327 -15.88 8.50 -24.45
CA ARG A 327 -15.62 9.51 -25.47
C ARG A 327 -15.78 8.90 -26.84
N ILE A 328 -16.64 9.50 -27.64
CA ILE A 328 -16.89 9.12 -29.03
C ILE A 328 -16.23 10.18 -29.89
N SER A 329 -15.12 9.83 -30.51
CA SER A 329 -14.40 10.69 -31.45
C SER A 329 -14.84 10.37 -32.87
N VAL A 330 -15.26 11.39 -33.59
CA VAL A 330 -15.83 11.29 -34.92
C VAL A 330 -14.80 11.74 -35.95
N MET A 331 -14.74 11.03 -37.08
CA MET A 331 -13.90 11.40 -38.22
C MET A 331 -14.80 11.82 -39.37
N ARG A 332 -14.53 13.02 -39.90
CA ARG A 332 -15.30 13.63 -40.99
C ARG A 332 -14.47 13.79 -42.24
N THR A 333 -15.12 13.70 -43.40
CA THR A 333 -14.52 14.04 -44.69
C THR A 333 -14.37 15.56 -44.82
N LYS A 334 -13.76 16.02 -45.92
CA LYS A 334 -13.68 17.46 -46.23
C LYS A 334 -15.03 18.09 -46.52
N THR A 335 -16.05 17.28 -46.82
CA THR A 335 -17.44 17.71 -47.03
C THR A 335 -18.27 17.58 -45.76
N ASP A 336 -17.61 17.45 -44.61
CA ASP A 336 -18.21 17.35 -43.28
C ASP A 336 -19.02 16.06 -43.02
N GLU A 337 -18.93 15.08 -43.92
CA GLU A 337 -19.63 13.80 -43.76
C GLU A 337 -18.88 12.88 -42.80
N VAL A 338 -19.56 12.34 -41.79
CA VAL A 338 -18.97 11.38 -40.86
C VAL A 338 -18.68 10.04 -41.56
N TYR A 339 -17.44 9.57 -41.52
CA TYR A 339 -17.04 8.28 -42.12
C TYR A 339 -16.44 7.29 -41.11
N GLY A 340 -16.20 7.70 -39.87
CA GLY A 340 -15.63 6.81 -38.87
C GLY A 340 -15.77 7.33 -37.45
N LEU A 341 -15.66 6.40 -36.51
CA LEU A 341 -15.91 6.59 -35.09
C LEU A 341 -14.85 5.83 -34.29
N THR A 342 -14.32 6.46 -33.24
CA THR A 342 -13.53 5.79 -32.20
C THR A 342 -14.19 6.03 -30.86
N MET A 343 -14.73 4.98 -30.25
CA MET A 343 -15.32 5.03 -28.92
C MET A 343 -14.31 4.54 -27.89
N ARG A 344 -13.83 5.46 -27.05
CA ARG A 344 -12.94 5.18 -25.92
C ARG A 344 -13.78 4.88 -24.68
N VAL A 345 -13.54 3.74 -24.06
CA VAL A 345 -14.18 3.35 -22.80
C VAL A 345 -13.59 4.18 -21.65
N GLY A 346 -14.40 5.05 -21.07
CA GLY A 346 -14.08 5.75 -19.84
C GLY A 346 -14.45 4.92 -18.61
N ARG A 347 -13.64 5.04 -17.55
CA ARG A 347 -13.88 4.36 -16.28
C ARG A 347 -13.63 5.35 -15.16
N ALA A 348 -14.52 5.36 -14.18
CA ALA A 348 -14.34 6.13 -12.97
C ALA A 348 -13.83 5.20 -11.87
N LEU A 349 -12.70 5.53 -11.27
CA LEU A 349 -12.33 4.90 -10.00
C LEU A 349 -12.93 5.76 -8.90
N ARG A 350 -14.10 5.37 -8.40
CA ARG A 350 -14.70 6.10 -7.28
C ARG A 350 -13.78 6.03 -6.09
N ASN A 351 -13.84 7.08 -5.28
CA ASN A 351 -13.12 7.15 -4.01
C ASN A 351 -11.59 7.29 -4.15
N ALA A 352 -11.06 7.34 -5.38
CA ALA A 352 -9.64 7.52 -5.64
C ALA A 352 -9.09 8.87 -5.14
N ALA A 353 -9.91 9.92 -5.18
CA ALA A 353 -9.54 11.24 -4.66
C ALA A 353 -9.30 11.20 -3.14
N CYS A 354 -9.88 10.22 -2.44
CA CYS A 354 -9.74 10.12 -0.99
C CYS A 354 -8.27 9.87 -0.59
N VAL A 355 -7.47 9.24 -1.47
CA VAL A 355 -6.02 9.02 -1.29
C VAL A 355 -5.23 10.34 -1.24
N LEU A 356 -5.81 11.44 -1.73
CA LEU A 356 -5.18 12.77 -1.74
C LEU A 356 -5.82 13.73 -0.73
N THR A 357 -6.73 13.25 0.13
CA THR A 357 -7.52 14.12 1.03
C THR A 357 -6.64 14.84 2.04
N ASP A 358 -5.61 14.17 2.55
CA ASP A 358 -4.62 14.75 3.46
C ASP A 358 -3.88 15.94 2.81
N LEU A 359 -3.59 15.84 1.52
CA LEU A 359 -2.95 16.89 0.74
C LEU A 359 -3.92 18.01 0.37
N LEU A 360 -5.16 17.68 0.01
CA LEU A 360 -6.20 18.63 -0.42
C LEU A 360 -6.84 19.40 0.75
N LEU A 361 -6.98 18.78 1.92
CA LEU A 361 -7.61 19.37 3.11
C LEU A 361 -6.60 19.91 4.13
N SER A 362 -5.30 19.82 3.86
CA SER A 362 -4.27 20.39 4.72
C SER A 362 -4.31 21.92 4.68
N ASP A 363 -4.40 22.54 5.86
CA ASP A 363 -4.30 24.00 6.04
C ASP A 363 -3.01 24.58 5.42
N ARG A 364 -1.97 23.76 5.26
CA ARG A 364 -0.67 24.16 4.68
C ARG A 364 -0.68 24.22 3.14
N HIS A 365 -1.70 23.64 2.51
CA HIS A 365 -1.83 23.50 1.06
C HIS A 365 -3.14 24.08 0.52
N ALA A 366 -3.99 24.65 1.37
CA ALA A 366 -5.30 25.20 1.01
C ALA A 366 -5.25 26.27 -0.11
N ASP A 367 -4.12 26.94 -0.30
CA ASP A 367 -3.89 27.98 -1.29
C ASP A 367 -3.11 27.52 -2.54
N LYS A 368 -2.84 26.22 -2.67
CA LYS A 368 -1.97 25.67 -3.72
C LYS A 368 -2.75 24.87 -4.77
N SER A 369 -2.28 24.93 -6.02
CA SER A 369 -2.78 24.09 -7.10
C SER A 369 -2.13 22.71 -7.07
N VAL A 370 -2.92 21.66 -7.29
CA VAL A 370 -2.45 20.27 -7.37
C VAL A 370 -2.53 19.79 -8.82
N LEU A 371 -1.40 19.31 -9.35
CA LEU A 371 -1.33 18.66 -10.66
C LEU A 371 -1.13 17.16 -10.48
N VAL A 372 -2.09 16.37 -10.95
CA VAL A 372 -1.99 14.91 -10.97
C VAL A 372 -1.54 14.47 -12.36
N LEU A 373 -0.38 13.82 -12.44
CA LEU A 373 0.18 13.30 -13.68
C LEU A 373 0.07 11.78 -13.71
N GLY A 374 -0.79 11.27 -14.58
CA GLY A 374 -0.83 9.86 -14.93
C GLY A 374 0.27 9.48 -15.92
N HIS A 375 0.43 8.18 -16.16
CA HIS A 375 1.22 7.70 -17.29
C HIS A 375 0.61 8.16 -18.63
N PRO A 376 1.35 8.17 -19.75
CA PRO A 376 0.76 8.45 -21.05
C PRO A 376 -0.44 7.53 -21.33
N GLY A 377 -1.59 8.12 -21.64
CA GLY A 377 -2.83 7.38 -21.93
C GLY A 377 -3.71 7.02 -20.73
N SER A 378 -3.33 7.37 -19.50
CA SER A 378 -4.27 7.48 -18.37
C SER A 378 -4.72 8.93 -18.27
N GLY A 379 -6.01 9.15 -18.52
CA GLY A 379 -6.68 10.43 -18.27
C GLY A 379 -7.19 10.53 -16.85
#